data_AF-A0A7W1BXB0-F1
#
_entry.id   AF-A0A7W1BXB0-F1
#
_cell.length_a   1.000
_cell.length_b   1.000
_cell.length_c   1.000
_cell.angle_alpha   90.00
_cell.angle_beta   90.00
_cell.angle_gamma   90.00
#
_symmetry.space_group_name_H-M   'P 1'
#
loop_
_entity.id
_entity.type
_entity.pdbx_description
1 polymer ?
#
loop_
_entity_poly.entity_id
_entity_poly.type
_entity_poly.pdbx_seq_one_letter_code
_entity_poly.pdbx_strand_id
1 'polypeptide(L)'
;LKQLKKRVDVLTLSATPIPRTLNMSLTGLRDMSLIETPPRDRLAIQTQVVQFSENVIKSAIELELGRGGQVFFIHNRVETIETIAALVKRLVPQARIAVGHGKMNEKEMERVMLDFIEFKYDVLVATTIIENGIDIPRANTIIINRADAYGLSQLYQLRGRVGRSNRRAYAYLLIPGEQELSPIARRRLAAIREFSDLGAGFRIAALDLELRGAGNFLGGQQSGHMDALGFDLYTQMLERTVAELRGEQVDDETSVSINLGVNVAVPDDYIQDMGQRLRTYKRVSSARDGGTLANIRRETEDRYGRLPPPVEELFAYARLRRLAEEVGVISIDKTADGIAIKFGEKARISPEKLRILVSTRTRTTFTPSGVLRMDLNEEEADGVLRVAREALLELRVED
;
A
#
# COMPACT_ATOMS: atom_id res chain seq x y z
N LEU A 1 21.56 9.01 7.46
CA LEU A 1 22.40 7.99 6.77
C LEU A 1 22.41 8.18 5.25
N LYS A 2 21.28 8.06 4.51
CA LYS A 2 21.26 8.27 3.04
C LYS A 2 21.64 9.68 2.56
N GLN A 3 21.51 10.71 3.41
CA GLN A 3 21.98 12.07 3.09
C GLN A 3 23.49 12.28 3.32
N LEU A 4 24.17 11.38 4.03
CA LEU A 4 25.59 11.53 4.39
C LEU A 4 26.55 11.00 3.31
N LYS A 5 26.12 10.06 2.46
CA LYS A 5 26.87 9.54 1.30
C LYS A 5 25.90 9.06 0.22
N LYS A 6 26.15 9.45 -1.04
CA LYS A 6 25.31 9.10 -2.21
C LYS A 6 25.45 7.63 -2.67
N ARG A 7 26.52 6.93 -2.32
CA ARG A 7 26.76 5.51 -2.65
C ARG A 7 26.95 4.71 -1.36
N VAL A 8 25.85 4.16 -0.85
CA VAL A 8 25.85 3.31 0.36
C VAL A 8 24.94 2.13 0.08
N ASP A 9 25.46 0.92 0.26
CA ASP A 9 24.65 -0.30 0.19
C ASP A 9 23.74 -0.37 1.42
N VAL A 10 22.46 -0.61 1.19
CA VAL A 10 21.43 -0.59 2.25
C VAL A 10 20.79 -1.96 2.37
N LEU A 11 21.11 -2.67 3.45
CA LEU A 11 20.40 -3.89 3.85
C LEU A 11 19.25 -3.53 4.80
N THR A 12 18.01 -3.84 4.40
CA THR A 12 16.82 -3.69 5.25
C THR A 12 16.31 -5.07 5.65
N LEU A 13 16.24 -5.36 6.94
CA LEU A 13 15.69 -6.60 7.48
C LEU A 13 14.33 -6.32 8.12
N SER A 14 13.30 -7.09 7.77
CA SER A 14 11.96 -6.95 8.35
C SER A 14 11.22 -8.28 8.38
N ALA A 15 10.58 -8.59 9.50
CA ALA A 15 9.71 -9.76 9.64
C ALA A 15 8.34 -9.57 8.97
N THR A 16 7.89 -8.32 8.84
CA THR A 16 6.67 -7.91 8.13
C THR A 16 6.99 -6.59 7.41
N PRO A 17 7.36 -6.63 6.11
CA PRO A 17 7.72 -5.42 5.40
C PRO A 17 6.53 -4.45 5.43
N ILE A 18 6.81 -3.18 5.74
CA ILE A 18 5.80 -2.12 5.71
C ILE A 18 5.14 -2.14 4.32
N PRO A 19 3.80 -2.04 4.21
CA PRO A 19 3.08 -2.14 2.95
C PRO A 19 3.70 -1.34 1.80
N ARG A 20 4.17 -0.12 2.09
CA ARG A 20 4.88 0.76 1.14
C ARG A 20 6.19 0.16 0.63
N THR A 21 7.02 -0.36 1.53
CA THR A 21 8.32 -0.98 1.19
C THR A 21 8.13 -2.29 0.45
N LEU A 22 7.11 -3.07 0.82
CA LEU A 22 6.73 -4.28 0.10
C LEU A 22 6.32 -3.96 -1.34
N ASN A 23 5.45 -2.96 -1.53
CA ASN A 23 5.03 -2.53 -2.86
C ASN A 23 6.21 -2.05 -3.72
N MET A 24 7.13 -1.24 -3.16
CA MET A 24 8.36 -0.82 -3.87
C MET A 24 9.20 -2.01 -4.35
N SER A 25 9.30 -3.05 -3.52
CA SER A 25 10.04 -4.26 -3.86
C SER A 25 9.33 -5.06 -4.96
N LEU A 26 8.00 -5.19 -4.87
CA LEU A 26 7.17 -5.83 -5.91
C LEU A 26 7.20 -5.08 -7.25
N THR A 27 7.37 -3.76 -7.23
CA THR A 27 7.55 -2.95 -8.45
C THR A 27 8.96 -3.01 -9.03
N GLY A 28 9.91 -3.70 -8.38
CA GLY A 28 11.29 -3.86 -8.85
C GLY A 28 12.24 -2.70 -8.52
N LEU A 29 11.84 -1.78 -7.63
CA LEU A 29 12.69 -0.66 -7.18
C LEU A 29 13.69 -1.06 -6.09
N ARG A 30 13.45 -2.19 -5.44
CA ARG A 30 14.32 -2.76 -4.42
C ARG A 30 14.38 -4.26 -4.62
N ASP A 31 15.60 -4.78 -4.67
CA ASP A 31 15.82 -6.21 -4.62
C ASP A 31 15.34 -6.74 -3.27
N MET A 32 14.59 -7.84 -3.32
CA MET A 32 14.04 -8.50 -2.15
C MET A 32 14.50 -9.94 -2.16
N SER A 33 15.07 -10.37 -1.03
CA SER A 33 15.35 -11.78 -0.76
C SER A 33 14.40 -12.24 0.33
N LEU A 34 13.66 -13.32 0.06
CA LEU A 34 12.70 -13.92 0.98
C LEU A 34 13.37 -15.13 1.64
N ILE A 35 13.35 -15.15 2.98
CA ILE A 35 13.79 -16.30 3.78
C ILE A 35 12.55 -16.95 4.36
N GLU A 36 12.05 -17.98 3.69
CA GLU A 36 10.82 -18.69 4.08
C GLU A 36 11.08 -19.87 5.01
N THR A 37 12.24 -20.53 4.86
CA THR A 37 12.59 -21.73 5.60
C THR A 37 12.78 -21.43 7.09
N PRO A 38 11.94 -21.98 7.98
CA PRO A 38 12.13 -21.79 9.42
C PRO A 38 13.34 -22.58 9.93
N PRO A 39 13.91 -22.19 11.09
CA PRO A 39 14.89 -23.01 11.81
C PRO A 39 14.33 -24.41 12.11
N ARG A 40 15.20 -25.43 12.10
CA ARG A 40 14.83 -26.87 12.14
C ARG A 40 13.95 -27.29 13.32
N ASP A 41 13.99 -26.58 14.44
CA ASP A 41 13.29 -26.97 15.68
C ASP A 41 12.03 -26.14 15.98
N ARG A 42 11.58 -25.28 15.05
CA ARG A 42 10.46 -24.37 15.31
C ARG A 42 9.11 -24.99 14.94
N LEU A 43 8.24 -25.15 15.94
CA LEU A 43 6.87 -25.63 15.75
C LEU A 43 5.92 -24.46 15.40
N ALA A 44 4.88 -24.76 14.61
CA ALA A 44 3.83 -23.80 14.28
C ALA A 44 3.05 -23.38 15.53
N ILE A 45 2.64 -22.10 15.57
CA ILE A 45 1.91 -21.51 16.69
C ILE A 45 0.41 -21.76 16.49
N GLN A 46 -0.23 -22.46 17.42
CA GLN A 46 -1.66 -22.73 17.34
C GLN A 46 -2.44 -21.48 17.71
N THR A 47 -3.10 -20.87 16.71
CA THR A 47 -3.82 -19.61 16.87
C THR A 47 -5.32 -19.85 16.94
N GLN A 48 -5.99 -19.35 17.96
CA GLN A 48 -7.43 -19.44 18.16
C GLN A 48 -8.05 -18.05 18.31
N VAL A 49 -9.13 -17.79 17.57
CA VAL A 49 -9.95 -16.59 17.73
C VAL A 49 -11.17 -17.00 18.54
N VAL A 50 -11.33 -16.43 19.73
CA VAL A 50 -12.35 -16.82 20.70
C VAL A 50 -12.96 -15.58 21.35
N GLN A 51 -14.21 -15.69 21.76
CA GLN A 51 -14.86 -14.62 22.51
C GLN A 51 -14.20 -14.45 23.89
N PHE A 52 -14.18 -13.22 24.39
CA PHE A 52 -13.67 -12.92 25.72
C PHE A 52 -14.46 -13.72 26.75
N SER A 53 -13.78 -14.67 27.39
CA SER A 53 -14.37 -15.56 28.39
C SER A 53 -13.36 -15.80 29.50
N GLU A 54 -13.78 -15.55 30.73
CA GLU A 54 -12.98 -15.79 31.93
C GLU A 54 -12.50 -17.25 32.01
N ASN A 55 -13.33 -18.21 31.60
CA ASN A 55 -13.00 -19.63 31.59
C ASN A 55 -11.88 -19.98 30.60
N VAL A 56 -11.90 -19.36 29.41
CA VAL A 56 -10.86 -19.59 28.38
C VAL A 56 -9.53 -19.00 28.84
N ILE A 57 -9.55 -17.78 29.40
CA ILE A 57 -8.35 -17.13 29.94
C ILE A 57 -7.74 -17.98 31.06
N LYS A 58 -8.56 -18.41 32.01
CA LYS A 58 -8.13 -19.27 33.13
C LYS A 58 -7.49 -20.55 32.62
N SER A 59 -8.18 -21.28 31.74
CA SER A 59 -7.70 -22.56 31.19
C SER A 59 -6.39 -22.41 30.41
N ALA A 60 -6.26 -21.34 29.61
CA ALA A 60 -5.05 -21.05 28.85
C ALA A 60 -3.84 -20.78 29.76
N ILE A 61 -4.05 -20.02 30.85
CA ILE A 61 -3.00 -19.71 31.82
C ILE A 61 -2.62 -20.97 32.61
N GLU A 62 -3.60 -21.70 33.15
CA GLU A 62 -3.35 -22.93 33.93
C GLU A 62 -2.62 -23.99 33.10
N LEU A 63 -2.95 -24.13 31.81
CA LEU A 63 -2.27 -25.05 30.89
C LEU A 63 -0.78 -24.69 30.75
N GLU A 64 -0.43 -23.41 30.60
CA GLU A 64 0.96 -23.00 30.44
C GLU A 64 1.74 -23.08 31.76
N LEU A 65 1.11 -22.73 32.88
CA LEU A 65 1.70 -22.90 34.21
C LEU A 65 1.98 -24.38 34.52
N GLY A 66 1.07 -25.29 34.16
CA GLY A 66 1.27 -26.74 34.31
C GLY A 66 2.45 -27.28 33.48
N ARG A 67 2.87 -26.56 32.45
CA ARG A 67 4.05 -26.87 31.62
C ARG A 67 5.33 -26.20 32.13
N GLY A 68 5.25 -25.40 33.19
CA GLY A 68 6.35 -24.56 33.69
C GLY A 68 6.75 -23.45 32.71
N GLY A 69 5.81 -23.00 31.88
CA GLY A 69 6.00 -21.90 30.93
C GLY A 69 5.49 -20.57 31.47
N GLN A 70 5.64 -19.52 30.67
CA GLN A 70 5.18 -18.17 31.00
C GLN A 70 4.16 -17.69 29.98
N VAL A 71 3.29 -16.76 30.41
CA VAL A 71 2.19 -16.24 29.60
C VAL A 71 2.35 -14.74 29.40
N PHE A 72 2.18 -14.29 28.16
CA PHE A 72 1.95 -12.88 27.85
C PHE A 72 0.46 -12.60 27.77
N PHE A 73 -0.01 -11.61 28.53
CA PHE A 73 -1.37 -11.10 28.41
C PHE A 73 -1.31 -9.66 27.87
N ILE A 74 -1.67 -9.47 26.60
CA ILE A 74 -1.60 -8.17 25.94
C ILE A 74 -2.92 -7.42 26.13
N HIS A 75 -2.84 -6.24 26.73
CA HIS A 75 -3.95 -5.31 26.85
C HIS A 75 -3.48 -3.89 26.54
N ASN A 76 -3.83 -3.39 25.35
CA ASN A 76 -3.37 -2.10 24.83
C ASN A 76 -4.19 -0.92 25.37
N ARG A 77 -4.30 -0.81 26.70
CA ARG A 77 -4.92 0.34 27.38
C ARG A 77 -4.36 0.49 28.79
N VAL A 78 -3.60 1.56 29.01
CA VAL A 78 -2.89 1.78 30.29
C VAL A 78 -3.87 2.09 31.41
N GLU A 79 -5.00 2.73 31.12
CA GLU A 79 -5.99 3.11 32.14
C GLU A 79 -6.66 1.89 32.80
N THR A 80 -6.76 0.76 32.08
CA THR A 80 -7.49 -0.44 32.52
C THR A 80 -6.59 -1.66 32.70
N ILE A 81 -5.27 -1.51 32.55
CA ILE A 81 -4.33 -2.63 32.65
C ILE A 81 -4.29 -3.24 34.05
N GLU A 82 -4.36 -2.40 35.09
CA GLU A 82 -4.40 -2.84 36.49
C GLU A 82 -5.67 -3.64 36.79
N THR A 83 -6.82 -3.23 36.22
CA THR A 83 -8.07 -3.97 36.33
C THR A 83 -7.96 -5.35 35.70
N ILE A 84 -7.30 -5.45 34.54
CA ILE A 84 -7.04 -6.74 33.88
C ILE A 84 -6.06 -7.59 34.70
N ALA A 85 -5.01 -6.99 35.28
CA ALA A 85 -4.09 -7.71 36.14
C ALA A 85 -4.80 -8.27 37.40
N ALA A 86 -5.67 -7.48 38.02
CA ALA A 86 -6.52 -7.92 39.12
C ALA A 86 -7.49 -9.03 38.70
N LEU A 87 -8.08 -8.94 37.50
CA LEU A 87 -8.92 -10.00 36.93
C LEU A 87 -8.13 -11.30 36.78
N VAL A 88 -6.94 -11.25 36.17
CA VAL A 88 -6.09 -12.43 35.99
C VAL A 88 -5.68 -13.01 37.35
N LYS A 89 -5.38 -12.16 38.35
CA LYS A 89 -5.07 -12.60 39.71
C LYS A 89 -6.23 -13.30 40.39
N ARG A 90 -7.46 -12.81 40.18
CA ARG A 90 -8.70 -13.44 40.66
C ARG A 90 -8.93 -14.80 40.01
N LEU A 91 -8.67 -14.91 38.70
CA LEU A 91 -8.88 -16.15 37.94
C LEU A 91 -7.87 -17.23 38.28
N VAL A 92 -6.61 -16.84 38.50
CA VAL A 92 -5.48 -17.74 38.76
C VAL A 92 -4.68 -17.23 39.96
N PRO A 93 -5.16 -17.44 41.20
CA PRO A 93 -4.53 -16.91 42.42
C PRO A 93 -3.07 -17.38 42.61
N GLN A 94 -2.76 -18.58 42.13
CA GLN A 94 -1.44 -19.20 42.19
C GLN A 94 -0.40 -18.56 41.27
N ALA A 95 -0.82 -17.81 40.23
CA ALA A 95 0.10 -17.19 39.30
C ALA A 95 0.78 -15.95 39.91
N ARG A 96 2.10 -15.83 39.69
CA ARG A 96 2.86 -14.61 39.97
C ARG A 96 2.70 -13.67 38.78
N ILE A 97 2.09 -12.51 38.99
CA ILE A 97 1.70 -11.60 37.91
C ILE A 97 2.54 -10.33 38.01
N ALA A 98 3.03 -9.86 36.88
CA ALA A 98 3.65 -8.54 36.73
C ALA A 98 2.90 -7.71 35.69
N VAL A 99 3.00 -6.38 35.82
CA VAL A 99 2.42 -5.41 34.87
C VAL A 99 3.54 -4.63 34.22
N GLY A 100 3.49 -4.47 32.89
CA GLY A 100 4.46 -3.70 32.11
C GLY A 100 3.78 -2.79 31.08
N HIS A 101 3.84 -1.47 31.26
CA HIS A 101 3.26 -0.52 30.31
C HIS A 101 4.14 0.71 30.02
N GLY A 102 3.84 1.44 28.95
CA GLY A 102 4.75 2.47 28.40
C GLY A 102 4.87 3.75 29.19
N LYS A 103 3.96 3.98 30.13
CA LYS A 103 4.06 5.09 31.09
C LYS A 103 5.00 4.81 32.27
N MET A 104 5.56 3.60 32.39
CA MET A 104 6.54 3.28 33.45
C MET A 104 7.89 3.93 33.12
N ASN A 105 8.69 4.19 34.14
CA ASN A 105 10.06 4.64 33.92
C ASN A 105 10.87 3.53 33.22
N GLU A 106 11.83 3.89 32.37
CA GLU A 106 12.66 2.92 31.62
C GLU A 106 13.33 1.91 32.56
N LYS A 107 13.87 2.36 33.70
CA LYS A 107 14.49 1.51 34.71
C LYS A 107 13.51 0.54 35.39
N GLU A 108 12.25 0.93 35.55
CA GLU A 108 11.23 0.06 36.14
C GLU A 108 10.80 -1.01 35.14
N MET A 109 10.57 -0.60 33.89
CA MET A 109 10.26 -1.54 32.81
C MET A 109 11.39 -2.56 32.62
N GLU A 110 12.63 -2.12 32.59
CA GLU A 110 13.80 -3.00 32.48
C GLU A 110 13.84 -4.02 33.62
N ARG A 111 13.62 -3.59 34.87
CA ARG A 111 13.56 -4.51 36.02
C ARG A 111 12.44 -5.54 35.89
N VAL A 112 11.22 -5.11 35.53
CA VAL A 112 10.09 -6.03 35.35
C VAL A 112 10.39 -7.05 34.25
N MET A 113 11.02 -6.62 33.15
CA MET A 113 11.41 -7.52 32.07
C MET A 113 12.49 -8.51 32.50
N LEU A 114 13.52 -8.05 33.23
CA LEU A 114 14.56 -8.92 33.78
C LEU A 114 13.98 -9.94 34.75
N ASP A 115 13.12 -9.51 35.67
CA ASP A 115 12.46 -10.40 36.62
C ASP A 115 11.58 -11.44 35.92
N PHE A 116 10.91 -11.05 34.83
CA PHE A 116 10.14 -11.97 34.00
C PHE A 116 11.05 -12.96 33.28
N ILE A 117 12.19 -12.53 32.71
CA ILE A 117 13.19 -13.44 32.10
C ILE A 117 13.77 -14.42 33.14
N GLU A 118 14.03 -13.96 34.37
CA GLU A 118 14.52 -14.76 35.49
C GLU A 118 13.46 -15.69 36.11
N PHE A 119 12.25 -15.75 35.53
CA PHE A 119 11.16 -16.62 35.97
C PHE A 119 10.65 -16.30 37.39
N LYS A 120 10.76 -15.04 37.82
CA LYS A 120 10.13 -14.55 39.07
C LYS A 120 8.62 -14.36 38.92
N TYR A 121 8.15 -14.15 37.69
CA TYR A 121 6.74 -13.98 37.36
C TYR A 121 6.31 -14.99 36.28
N ASP A 122 5.09 -15.50 36.39
CA ASP A 122 4.51 -16.48 35.47
C ASP A 122 3.70 -15.80 34.35
N VAL A 123 3.04 -14.68 34.67
CA VAL A 123 2.21 -13.92 33.72
C VAL A 123 2.64 -12.47 33.68
N LEU A 124 2.94 -11.97 32.48
CA LEU A 124 3.18 -10.55 32.24
C LEU A 124 1.98 -9.94 31.53
N VAL A 125 1.27 -9.06 32.23
CA VAL A 125 0.21 -8.23 31.66
C VAL A 125 0.84 -6.96 31.10
N ALA A 126 0.82 -6.80 29.78
CA ALA A 126 1.54 -5.71 29.13
C ALA A 126 0.78 -5.05 28.00
N THR A 127 1.19 -3.83 27.64
CA THR A 127 0.76 -3.19 26.39
C THR A 127 1.57 -3.74 25.20
N THR A 128 1.46 -3.11 24.03
CA THR A 128 2.19 -3.51 22.80
C THR A 128 3.72 -3.38 22.88
N ILE A 129 4.31 -3.04 24.03
CA ILE A 129 5.75 -2.77 24.16
C ILE A 129 6.61 -4.02 23.94
N ILE A 130 6.03 -5.21 24.11
CA ILE A 130 6.68 -6.49 23.75
C ILE A 130 6.97 -6.57 22.23
N GLU A 131 6.37 -5.69 21.41
CA GLU A 131 6.68 -5.54 19.99
C GLU A 131 8.16 -5.16 19.73
N ASN A 132 8.88 -4.58 20.70
CA ASN A 132 10.22 -4.00 20.52
C ASN A 132 11.43 -4.95 20.74
N GLY A 133 11.28 -6.25 20.55
CA GLY A 133 12.48 -7.10 20.31
C GLY A 133 12.88 -8.07 21.42
N ILE A 134 12.16 -8.14 22.53
CA ILE A 134 12.55 -9.03 23.63
C ILE A 134 12.19 -10.49 23.28
N ASP A 135 13.18 -11.37 23.40
CA ASP A 135 13.06 -12.82 23.22
C ASP A 135 12.91 -13.49 24.59
N ILE A 136 11.81 -14.20 24.81
CA ILE A 136 11.59 -14.96 26.05
C ILE A 136 11.28 -16.41 25.67
N PRO A 137 12.29 -17.30 25.65
CA PRO A 137 12.13 -18.68 25.19
C PRO A 137 11.09 -19.49 25.96
N ARG A 138 10.84 -19.14 27.23
CA ARG A 138 9.85 -19.80 28.09
C ARG A 138 8.42 -19.30 27.90
N ALA A 139 8.24 -18.17 27.22
CA ALA A 139 6.92 -17.64 26.92
C ALA A 139 6.35 -18.34 25.67
N ASN A 140 5.54 -19.38 25.90
CA ASN A 140 4.92 -20.14 24.79
C ASN A 140 3.45 -19.83 24.61
N THR A 141 2.82 -19.10 25.53
CA THR A 141 1.41 -18.74 25.40
C THR A 141 1.23 -17.22 25.40
N ILE A 142 0.52 -16.71 24.40
CA ILE A 142 0.13 -15.30 24.30
C ILE A 142 -1.40 -15.20 24.25
N ILE A 143 -1.95 -14.29 25.05
CA ILE A 143 -3.36 -13.94 25.08
C ILE A 143 -3.46 -12.47 24.71
N ILE A 144 -4.16 -12.16 23.62
CA ILE A 144 -4.31 -10.79 23.12
C ILE A 144 -5.75 -10.35 23.37
N ASN A 145 -5.93 -9.46 24.33
CA ASN A 145 -7.24 -8.87 24.61
C ASN A 145 -7.60 -7.81 23.56
N ARG A 146 -8.88 -7.75 23.17
CA ARG A 146 -9.40 -6.86 22.12
C ARG A 146 -8.61 -7.00 20.81
N ALA A 147 -8.42 -8.23 20.35
CA ALA A 147 -7.70 -8.53 19.11
C ALA A 147 -8.28 -7.80 17.88
N ASP A 148 -9.56 -7.45 17.93
CA ASP A 148 -10.28 -6.64 16.94
C ASP A 148 -9.69 -5.24 16.73
N ALA A 149 -9.07 -4.66 17.75
CA ALA A 149 -8.53 -3.31 17.72
C ALA A 149 -7.13 -3.22 17.09
N TYR A 150 -6.48 -4.36 16.80
CA TYR A 150 -5.11 -4.38 16.27
C TYR A 150 -5.07 -4.44 14.74
N GLY A 151 -3.97 -3.92 14.19
CA GLY A 151 -3.61 -4.17 12.81
C GLY A 151 -3.16 -5.61 12.58
N LEU A 152 -3.31 -6.12 11.36
CA LEU A 152 -2.91 -7.49 11.02
C LEU A 152 -1.40 -7.73 11.22
N SER A 153 -0.57 -6.75 10.80
CA SER A 153 0.88 -6.75 11.05
C SER A 153 1.24 -6.78 12.54
N GLN A 154 0.55 -6.00 13.37
CA GLN A 154 0.78 -5.99 14.82
C GLN A 154 0.44 -7.34 15.45
N LEU A 155 -0.72 -7.92 15.11
CA LEU A 155 -1.11 -9.24 15.62
C LEU A 155 -0.09 -10.31 15.21
N TYR A 156 0.42 -10.26 13.97
CA TYR A 156 1.45 -11.19 13.52
C TYR A 156 2.77 -11.03 14.27
N GLN A 157 3.19 -9.79 14.53
CA GLN A 157 4.40 -9.52 15.30
C GLN A 157 4.25 -9.99 16.76
N LEU A 158 3.13 -9.69 17.41
CA LEU A 158 2.81 -10.17 18.76
C LEU A 158 2.80 -11.70 18.82
N ARG A 159 2.14 -12.36 17.84
CA ARG A 159 2.16 -13.81 17.70
C ARG A 159 3.59 -14.35 17.56
N GLY A 160 4.43 -13.69 16.77
CA GLY A 160 5.83 -14.08 16.55
C GLY A 160 6.75 -13.95 17.77
N ARG A 161 6.27 -13.38 18.89
CA ARG A 161 7.00 -13.28 20.15
C ARG A 161 6.97 -14.57 20.98
N VAL A 162 6.05 -15.48 20.69
CA VAL A 162 5.98 -16.81 21.32
C VAL A 162 6.43 -17.92 20.37
N GLY A 163 6.69 -19.11 20.91
CA GLY A 163 7.06 -20.28 20.09
C GLY A 163 8.47 -20.20 19.52
N ARG A 164 9.42 -19.83 20.38
CA ARG A 164 10.87 -19.84 20.09
C ARG A 164 11.58 -21.07 20.67
N SER A 165 10.87 -21.90 21.41
CA SER A 165 11.35 -23.19 21.93
C SER A 165 10.89 -24.36 21.04
N ASN A 166 11.37 -25.56 21.33
CA ASN A 166 10.91 -26.82 20.73
C ASN A 166 9.53 -27.28 21.27
N ARG A 167 8.81 -26.42 22.01
CA ARG A 167 7.49 -26.70 22.56
C ARG A 167 6.42 -26.00 21.73
N ARG A 168 5.25 -26.65 21.63
CA ARG A 168 4.07 -26.01 21.01
C ARG A 168 3.69 -24.75 21.76
N ALA A 169 3.46 -23.69 20.99
CA ALA A 169 3.02 -22.39 21.46
C ALA A 169 1.57 -22.12 21.06
N TYR A 170 0.87 -21.34 21.89
CA TYR A 170 -0.55 -21.02 21.72
C TYR A 170 -0.74 -19.50 21.66
N ALA A 171 -1.61 -19.06 20.75
CA ALA A 171 -2.02 -17.67 20.61
C ALA A 171 -3.54 -17.57 20.70
N TYR A 172 -4.05 -16.95 21.76
CA TYR A 172 -5.47 -16.70 21.97
C TYR A 172 -5.81 -15.26 21.64
N LEU A 173 -6.58 -15.06 20.58
CA LEU A 173 -7.06 -13.75 20.11
C LEU A 173 -8.47 -13.54 20.67
N LEU A 174 -8.59 -12.74 21.73
CA LEU A 174 -9.87 -12.49 22.39
C LEU A 174 -10.63 -11.36 21.69
N ILE A 175 -11.90 -11.61 21.38
CA ILE A 175 -12.82 -10.64 20.77
C ILE A 175 -14.05 -10.41 21.67
N PRO A 176 -14.65 -9.22 21.68
CA PRO A 176 -15.86 -8.96 22.49
C PRO A 176 -17.05 -9.83 22.06
N GLY A 177 -17.21 -10.05 20.74
CA GLY A 177 -18.24 -10.91 20.15
C GLY A 177 -18.16 -10.85 18.63
N GLU A 178 -18.63 -11.89 17.92
CA GLU A 178 -18.53 -11.92 16.45
C GLU A 178 -19.40 -10.86 15.76
N GLN A 179 -20.51 -10.49 16.39
CA GLN A 179 -21.49 -9.52 15.86
C GLN A 179 -20.98 -8.08 15.95
N GLU A 180 -20.11 -7.79 16.92
CA GLU A 180 -19.52 -6.46 17.13
C GLU A 180 -18.30 -6.20 16.22
N LEU A 181 -17.83 -7.21 15.49
CA LEU A 181 -16.66 -7.08 14.61
C LEU A 181 -17.02 -6.33 13.33
N SER A 182 -16.21 -5.32 13.00
CA SER A 182 -16.26 -4.72 11.66
C SER A 182 -15.91 -5.76 10.58
N PRO A 183 -16.41 -5.62 9.35
CA PRO A 183 -16.07 -6.51 8.24
C PRO A 183 -14.56 -6.63 8.02
N ILE A 184 -13.84 -5.51 8.19
CA ILE A 184 -12.38 -5.46 8.08
C ILE A 184 -11.70 -6.25 9.20
N ALA A 185 -12.14 -6.09 10.46
CA ALA A 185 -11.59 -6.83 11.60
C ALA A 185 -11.84 -8.34 11.44
N ARG A 186 -13.03 -8.74 10.96
CA ARG A 186 -13.34 -10.15 10.69
C ARG A 186 -12.41 -10.75 9.63
N ARG A 187 -12.15 -10.04 8.53
CA ARG A 187 -11.18 -10.48 7.49
C ARG A 187 -9.77 -10.61 8.04
N ARG A 188 -9.29 -9.64 8.84
CA ARG A 188 -7.96 -9.71 9.47
C ARG A 188 -7.82 -10.92 10.39
N LEU A 189 -8.82 -11.16 11.25
CA LEU A 189 -8.81 -12.28 12.20
C LEU A 189 -8.93 -13.64 11.50
N ALA A 190 -9.69 -13.73 10.40
CA ALA A 190 -9.74 -14.92 9.56
C ALA A 190 -8.37 -15.22 8.93
N ALA A 191 -7.73 -14.19 8.37
CA ALA A 191 -6.43 -14.33 7.72
C ALA A 191 -5.32 -14.76 8.68
N ILE A 192 -5.27 -14.22 9.90
CA ILE A 192 -4.24 -14.62 10.86
C ILE A 192 -4.39 -16.07 11.35
N ARG A 193 -5.63 -16.60 11.31
CA ARG A 193 -5.93 -18.00 11.59
C ARG A 193 -5.48 -18.91 10.44
N GLU A 194 -5.70 -18.50 9.20
CA GLU A 194 -5.33 -19.25 8.00
C GLU A 194 -3.81 -19.26 7.76
N PHE A 195 -3.14 -18.13 8.03
CA PHE A 195 -1.69 -17.97 7.89
C PHE A 195 -0.93 -18.35 9.17
N SER A 196 -1.25 -19.51 9.75
CA SER A 196 -0.62 -20.05 10.97
C SER A 196 0.78 -20.62 10.75
N ASP A 197 1.17 -20.89 9.51
CA ASP A 197 2.47 -21.48 9.18
C ASP A 197 3.64 -20.49 9.26
N LEU A 198 4.81 -21.04 9.60
CA LEU A 198 6.07 -20.33 9.57
C LEU A 198 6.41 -19.92 8.13
N GLY A 199 6.78 -18.65 7.93
CA GLY A 199 7.04 -18.07 6.59
C GLY A 199 5.87 -17.27 6.00
N ALA A 200 4.70 -17.24 6.66
CA ALA A 200 3.55 -16.50 6.13
C ALA A 200 3.63 -14.97 6.24
N GLY A 201 4.74 -14.42 6.75
CA GLY A 201 4.92 -12.97 6.98
C GLY A 201 4.78 -12.13 5.72
N PHE A 202 5.22 -12.67 4.56
CA PHE A 202 5.04 -12.03 3.26
C PHE A 202 3.57 -11.99 2.85
N ARG A 203 2.85 -13.12 2.92
CA ARG A 203 1.42 -13.21 2.59
C ARG A 203 0.57 -12.29 3.47
N ILE A 204 0.94 -12.20 4.75
CA ILE A 204 0.28 -11.33 5.72
C ILE A 204 0.55 -9.85 5.42
N ALA A 205 1.77 -9.48 5.03
CA ALA A 205 2.08 -8.12 4.64
C ALA A 205 1.39 -7.73 3.32
N ALA A 206 1.26 -8.65 2.37
CA ALA A 206 0.50 -8.46 1.13
C ALA A 206 -1.00 -8.27 1.41
N LEU A 207 -1.56 -9.07 2.32
CA LEU A 207 -2.95 -8.91 2.72
C LEU A 207 -3.17 -7.65 3.58
N ASP A 208 -2.23 -7.26 4.44
CA ASP A 208 -2.32 -5.99 5.19
C ASP A 208 -2.28 -4.78 4.24
N LEU A 209 -1.52 -4.88 3.14
CA LEU A 209 -1.54 -3.89 2.05
C LEU A 209 -2.90 -3.86 1.35
N GLU A 210 -3.49 -5.01 1.05
CA GLU A 210 -4.81 -5.11 0.41
C GLU A 210 -5.93 -4.58 1.33
N LEU A 211 -5.96 -5.01 2.59
CA LEU A 211 -6.99 -4.67 3.57
C LEU A 211 -6.91 -3.22 4.06
N ARG A 212 -5.72 -2.60 4.07
CA ARG A 212 -5.58 -1.16 4.36
C ARG A 212 -5.76 -0.29 3.13
N GLY A 213 -5.76 -0.87 1.93
CA GLY A 213 -5.46 -0.17 0.69
C GLY A 213 -3.98 0.22 0.65
N ALA A 214 -3.38 0.21 -0.53
CA ALA A 214 -2.06 0.80 -0.76
C ALA A 214 -2.15 2.30 -0.45
N GLY A 215 -1.96 2.68 0.81
CA GLY A 215 -2.26 4.02 1.31
C GLY A 215 -1.72 5.12 0.41
N ASN A 216 -2.56 6.15 0.23
CA ASN A 216 -2.24 7.38 -0.47
C ASN A 216 -0.82 7.86 -0.11
N PHE A 217 0.03 7.91 -1.13
CA PHE A 217 1.47 8.14 -1.01
C PHE A 217 1.84 9.56 -0.54
N LEU A 218 0.87 10.47 -0.34
CA LEU A 218 1.08 11.92 -0.46
C LEU A 218 0.60 12.84 0.68
N GLY A 219 -0.03 12.38 1.77
CA GLY A 219 -0.40 13.33 2.84
C GLY A 219 -1.08 12.72 4.06
N GLY A 220 -0.87 13.34 5.22
CA GLY A 220 -1.28 12.86 6.54
C GLY A 220 -2.77 12.93 6.89
N GLN A 221 -3.70 12.86 5.93
CA GLN A 221 -5.13 12.79 6.26
C GLN A 221 -5.86 11.64 5.54
N GLN A 222 -6.67 10.94 6.33
CA GLN A 222 -7.55 9.85 5.91
C GLN A 222 -8.84 10.42 5.28
N SER A 223 -9.31 9.75 4.23
CA SER A 223 -10.58 9.90 3.51
C SER A 223 -10.60 10.86 2.32
N GLY A 224 -11.09 10.35 1.17
CA GLY A 224 -11.61 11.13 0.05
C GLY A 224 -10.74 11.13 -1.22
N HIS A 225 -11.28 10.53 -2.30
CA HIS A 225 -10.96 10.69 -3.73
C HIS A 225 -9.48 10.86 -4.13
N MET A 226 -8.93 9.83 -4.79
CA MET A 226 -7.70 9.95 -5.57
C MET A 226 -8.01 10.67 -6.89
N ASP A 227 -7.69 11.97 -6.97
CA ASP A 227 -7.63 12.67 -8.26
C ASP A 227 -6.44 12.12 -9.08
N ALA A 228 -6.72 11.72 -10.32
CA ALA A 228 -5.83 11.01 -11.24
C ALA A 228 -4.45 11.66 -11.49
N LEU A 229 -4.30 12.95 -11.17
CA LEU A 229 -3.10 13.74 -11.38
C LEU A 229 -1.91 13.34 -10.48
N GLY A 230 -2.16 12.70 -9.34
CA GLY A 230 -1.09 12.36 -8.38
C GLY A 230 -0.29 11.10 -8.73
N PHE A 231 -0.88 10.14 -9.45
CA PHE A 231 -0.27 8.83 -9.70
C PHE A 231 0.61 8.80 -10.96
N ASP A 232 0.23 9.53 -12.01
CA ASP A 232 1.03 9.66 -13.24
C ASP A 232 2.33 10.42 -12.96
N LEU A 233 2.25 11.57 -12.26
CA LEU A 233 3.42 12.33 -11.83
C LEU A 233 4.35 11.49 -10.92
N TYR A 234 3.75 10.67 -10.06
CA TYR A 234 4.50 9.76 -9.18
C TYR A 234 5.25 8.69 -9.99
N THR A 235 4.61 8.07 -10.98
CA THR A 235 5.24 7.03 -11.81
C THR A 235 6.36 7.63 -12.65
N GLN A 236 6.16 8.82 -13.21
CA GLN A 236 7.19 9.55 -13.97
C GLN A 236 8.40 9.95 -13.09
N MET A 237 8.17 10.50 -11.90
CA MET A 237 9.26 10.85 -10.96
C MET A 237 10.07 9.61 -10.55
N LEU A 238 9.39 8.48 -10.39
CA LEU A 238 9.98 7.23 -9.95
C LEU A 238 10.78 6.55 -11.08
N GLU A 239 10.27 6.54 -12.31
CA GLU A 239 10.99 6.07 -13.50
C GLU A 239 12.22 6.93 -13.78
N ARG A 240 12.09 8.26 -13.69
CA ARG A 240 13.22 9.20 -13.79
C ARG A 240 14.30 8.92 -12.76
N THR A 241 13.90 8.75 -11.49
CA THR A 241 14.84 8.49 -10.39
C THR A 241 15.55 7.14 -10.58
N VAL A 242 14.86 6.12 -11.11
CA VAL A 242 15.45 4.80 -11.38
C VAL A 242 16.46 4.85 -12.52
N ALA A 243 16.15 5.58 -13.60
CA ALA A 243 17.04 5.73 -14.73
C ALA A 243 18.28 6.59 -14.39
N GLU A 244 18.11 7.67 -13.61
CA GLU A 244 19.22 8.46 -13.06
C GLU A 244 20.14 7.62 -12.16
N LEU A 245 19.58 6.71 -11.34
CA LEU A 245 20.35 5.81 -10.48
C LEU A 245 21.10 4.71 -11.25
N ARG A 246 20.63 4.32 -12.44
CA ARG A 246 21.29 3.36 -13.34
C ARG A 246 22.41 3.96 -14.19
N GLY A 247 22.61 5.28 -14.11
CA GLY A 247 23.61 5.99 -14.90
C GLY A 247 23.23 6.16 -16.37
N GLU A 248 21.96 5.93 -16.71
CA GLU A 248 21.40 6.24 -18.03
C GLU A 248 21.24 7.76 -18.11
N GLN A 249 21.66 8.38 -19.22
CA GLN A 249 21.26 9.75 -19.50
C GLN A 249 19.75 9.73 -19.71
N VAL A 250 19.01 10.12 -18.67
CA VAL A 250 17.62 10.51 -18.82
C VAL A 250 17.67 11.81 -19.60
N ASP A 251 17.54 11.71 -20.93
CA ASP A 251 17.02 12.85 -21.67
C ASP A 251 15.72 13.25 -20.95
N ASP A 252 15.53 14.55 -20.70
CA ASP A 252 14.21 15.06 -20.32
C ASP A 252 13.27 14.76 -21.50
N GLU A 253 12.82 13.50 -21.63
CA GLU A 253 11.69 13.13 -22.44
C GLU A 253 10.60 14.06 -21.98
N THR A 254 10.20 14.94 -22.90
CA THR A 254 9.37 16.09 -22.64
C THR A 254 8.03 15.58 -22.14
N SER A 255 7.87 15.43 -20.83
CA SER A 255 6.70 14.79 -20.25
C SER A 255 5.53 15.73 -20.47
N VAL A 256 4.71 15.43 -21.48
CA VAL A 256 3.51 16.21 -21.80
C VAL A 256 2.59 16.19 -20.59
N SER A 257 2.27 17.36 -20.06
CA SER A 257 1.28 17.52 -18.99
C SER A 257 -0.12 17.64 -19.60
N ILE A 258 -1.04 16.73 -19.28
CA ILE A 258 -2.42 16.76 -19.82
C ILE A 258 -3.42 16.93 -18.68
N ASN A 259 -4.03 18.12 -18.59
CA ASN A 259 -4.97 18.51 -17.54
C ASN A 259 -6.34 18.81 -18.16
N LEU A 260 -7.04 17.77 -18.61
CA LEU A 260 -8.32 17.89 -19.30
C LEU A 260 -9.57 17.61 -18.43
N GLY A 261 -9.37 17.23 -17.16
CA GLY A 261 -10.48 16.94 -16.23
C GLY A 261 -11.30 15.71 -16.61
N VAL A 262 -10.68 14.73 -17.30
CA VAL A 262 -11.30 13.48 -17.77
C VAL A 262 -11.12 12.35 -16.76
N ASN A 263 -12.08 11.44 -16.69
CA ASN A 263 -12.10 10.36 -15.72
C ASN A 263 -11.46 9.09 -16.31
N VAL A 264 -10.14 9.00 -16.20
CA VAL A 264 -9.34 7.91 -16.77
C VAL A 264 -9.17 6.70 -15.84
N ALA A 265 -10.16 6.42 -14.99
CA ALA A 265 -10.05 5.35 -14.00
C ALA A 265 -10.37 3.96 -14.56
N VAL A 266 -9.70 2.92 -14.06
CA VAL A 266 -10.09 1.51 -14.19
C VAL A 266 -10.98 1.14 -13.00
N PRO A 267 -12.30 0.97 -13.23
CA PRO A 267 -13.25 0.65 -12.17
C PRO A 267 -12.96 -0.70 -11.49
N ASP A 268 -13.33 -0.82 -10.21
CA ASP A 268 -13.19 -2.06 -9.42
C ASP A 268 -14.20 -3.14 -9.78
N ASP A 269 -15.36 -2.76 -10.30
CA ASP A 269 -16.36 -3.66 -10.88
C ASP A 269 -15.90 -4.27 -12.22
N TYR A 270 -15.03 -3.58 -12.97
CA TYR A 270 -14.46 -4.09 -14.21
C TYR A 270 -13.22 -4.99 -13.99
N ILE A 271 -12.28 -4.55 -13.15
CA ILE A 271 -11.12 -5.37 -12.75
C ILE A 271 -11.05 -5.37 -11.22
N GLN A 272 -11.53 -6.47 -10.62
CA GLN A 272 -11.60 -6.62 -9.16
C GLN A 272 -10.20 -6.64 -8.50
N ASP A 273 -9.25 -7.37 -9.10
CA ASP A 273 -7.88 -7.46 -8.57
C ASP A 273 -7.13 -6.13 -8.74
N MET A 274 -6.74 -5.52 -7.63
CA MET A 274 -5.96 -4.27 -7.63
C MET A 274 -4.61 -4.44 -8.32
N GLY A 275 -3.97 -5.61 -8.20
CA GLY A 275 -2.71 -5.90 -8.89
C GLY A 275 -2.85 -5.89 -10.42
N GLN A 276 -3.93 -6.46 -10.94
CA GLN A 276 -4.28 -6.43 -12.36
C GLN A 276 -4.63 -5.02 -12.83
N ARG A 277 -5.34 -4.22 -12.03
CA ARG A 277 -5.58 -2.79 -12.35
C ARG A 277 -4.27 -2.03 -12.50
N LEU A 278 -3.37 -2.14 -11.53
CA LEU A 278 -2.07 -1.48 -11.56
C LEU A 278 -1.21 -1.93 -12.75
N ARG A 279 -1.22 -3.23 -13.06
CA ARG A 279 -0.56 -3.75 -14.28
C ARG A 279 -1.16 -3.15 -15.55
N THR A 280 -2.48 -2.99 -15.61
CA THR A 280 -3.17 -2.41 -16.77
C THR A 280 -2.76 -0.95 -16.97
N TYR A 281 -2.80 -0.13 -15.91
CA TYR A 281 -2.31 1.26 -15.97
C TYR A 281 -0.86 1.35 -16.43
N LYS A 282 0.04 0.56 -15.83
CA LYS A 282 1.46 0.56 -16.19
C LYS A 282 1.66 0.19 -17.66
N ARG A 283 1.01 -0.86 -18.14
CA ARG A 283 1.11 -1.30 -19.53
C ARG A 283 0.61 -0.23 -20.50
N VAL A 284 -0.50 0.44 -20.18
CA VAL A 284 -1.05 1.52 -21.00
C VAL A 284 -0.11 2.73 -21.04
N SER A 285 0.44 3.14 -19.89
CA SER A 285 1.36 4.28 -19.80
C SER A 285 2.72 4.02 -20.47
N SER A 286 3.23 2.78 -20.41
CA SER A 286 4.51 2.40 -21.02
C SER A 286 4.41 2.01 -22.51
N ALA A 287 3.25 2.17 -23.16
CA ALA A 287 3.05 1.74 -24.54
C ALA A 287 3.77 2.66 -25.56
N ARG A 288 4.90 2.17 -26.11
CA ARG A 288 5.77 2.94 -27.01
C ARG A 288 5.34 2.98 -28.47
N ASP A 289 4.43 2.14 -28.93
CA ASP A 289 3.82 2.19 -30.28
C ASP A 289 2.29 2.06 -30.25
N GLY A 290 1.61 2.64 -31.26
CA GLY A 290 0.16 2.56 -31.37
C GLY A 290 -0.36 1.13 -31.54
N GLY A 291 0.45 0.24 -32.13
CA GLY A 291 0.16 -1.18 -32.25
C GLY A 291 0.20 -1.89 -30.89
N THR A 292 1.19 -1.61 -30.05
CA THR A 292 1.28 -2.11 -28.67
C THR A 292 0.09 -1.64 -27.85
N LEU A 293 -0.30 -0.37 -27.96
CA LEU A 293 -1.48 0.14 -27.26
C LEU A 293 -2.77 -0.56 -27.73
N ALA A 294 -2.92 -0.81 -29.03
CA ALA A 294 -4.04 -1.59 -29.58
C ALA A 294 -4.01 -3.06 -29.13
N ASN A 295 -2.84 -3.68 -29.01
CA ASN A 295 -2.67 -5.03 -28.48
C ASN A 295 -3.10 -5.12 -27.02
N ILE A 296 -2.67 -4.16 -26.18
CA ILE A 296 -3.07 -4.08 -24.77
C ILE A 296 -4.58 -3.87 -24.65
N ARG A 297 -5.17 -3.06 -25.54
CA ARG A 297 -6.62 -2.86 -25.59
C ARG A 297 -7.33 -4.18 -25.89
N ARG A 298 -6.92 -4.90 -26.94
CA ARG A 298 -7.51 -6.19 -27.32
C ARG A 298 -7.38 -7.24 -26.22
N GLU A 299 -6.22 -7.33 -25.56
CA GLU A 299 -6.03 -8.26 -24.45
C GLU A 299 -6.91 -7.89 -23.24
N THR A 300 -7.06 -6.59 -22.94
CA THR A 300 -7.96 -6.12 -21.88
C THR A 300 -9.41 -6.48 -22.20
N GLU A 301 -9.86 -6.27 -23.44
CA GLU A 301 -11.20 -6.62 -23.90
C GLU A 301 -11.44 -8.15 -23.87
N ASP A 302 -10.46 -8.95 -24.29
CA ASP A 302 -10.54 -10.42 -24.28
C ASP A 302 -10.64 -10.99 -22.86
N ARG A 303 -9.91 -10.40 -21.91
CA ARG A 303 -9.83 -10.88 -20.53
C ARG A 303 -10.98 -10.43 -19.64
N TYR A 304 -11.47 -9.19 -19.84
CA TYR A 304 -12.42 -8.56 -18.91
C TYR A 304 -13.73 -8.15 -19.59
N GLY A 305 -13.88 -8.37 -20.90
CA GLY A 305 -15.06 -8.00 -21.67
C GLY A 305 -15.05 -6.53 -22.11
N ARG A 306 -16.21 -5.99 -22.47
CA ARG A 306 -16.34 -4.65 -23.06
C ARG A 306 -15.78 -3.56 -22.13
N LEU A 307 -14.99 -2.64 -22.70
CA LEU A 307 -14.40 -1.52 -21.95
C LEU A 307 -15.50 -0.57 -21.42
N PRO A 308 -15.50 -0.24 -20.13
CA PRO A 308 -16.30 0.85 -19.58
C PRO A 308 -15.82 2.21 -20.09
N PRO A 309 -16.67 3.25 -20.11
CA PRO A 309 -16.30 4.58 -20.60
C PRO A 309 -15.03 5.17 -19.95
N PRO A 310 -14.80 5.06 -18.63
CA PRO A 310 -13.56 5.52 -17.99
C PRO A 310 -12.29 4.82 -18.50
N VAL A 311 -12.42 3.54 -18.88
CA VAL A 311 -11.30 2.76 -19.44
C VAL A 311 -11.08 3.11 -20.91
N GLU A 312 -12.13 3.38 -21.67
CA GLU A 312 -12.01 3.92 -23.02
C GLU A 312 -11.30 5.28 -23.04
N GLU A 313 -11.61 6.15 -22.06
CA GLU A 313 -10.92 7.42 -21.83
C GLU A 313 -9.45 7.23 -21.48
N LEU A 314 -9.10 6.24 -20.64
CA LEU A 314 -7.70 5.90 -20.34
C LEU A 314 -6.90 5.56 -21.60
N PHE A 315 -7.46 4.75 -22.50
CA PHE A 315 -6.80 4.44 -23.78
C PHE A 315 -6.76 5.64 -24.72
N ALA A 316 -7.77 6.53 -24.69
CA ALA A 316 -7.78 7.76 -25.47
C ALA A 316 -6.74 8.76 -24.98
N TYR A 317 -6.58 8.89 -23.66
CA TYR A 317 -5.56 9.68 -23.00
C TYR A 317 -4.16 9.21 -23.38
N ALA A 318 -3.89 7.90 -23.32
CA ALA A 318 -2.59 7.36 -23.73
C ALA A 318 -2.27 7.64 -25.21
N ARG A 319 -3.28 7.57 -26.10
CA ARG A 319 -3.12 7.95 -27.52
C ARG A 319 -2.78 9.44 -27.68
N LEU A 320 -3.48 10.31 -26.95
CA LEU A 320 -3.28 11.75 -27.00
C LEU A 320 -1.89 12.12 -26.49
N ARG A 321 -1.50 11.60 -25.31
CA ARG A 321 -0.19 11.82 -24.71
C ARG A 321 0.94 11.50 -25.66
N ARG A 322 0.88 10.32 -26.27
CA ARG A 322 1.88 9.88 -27.23
C ARG A 322 1.96 10.78 -28.46
N LEU A 323 0.81 11.15 -29.03
CA LEU A 323 0.79 12.09 -30.16
C LEU A 323 1.38 13.45 -29.77
N ALA A 324 1.09 13.91 -28.56
CA ALA A 324 1.63 15.15 -28.02
C ALA A 324 3.15 15.07 -27.81
N GLU A 325 3.68 13.92 -27.36
CA GLU A 325 5.12 13.65 -27.26
C GLU A 325 5.79 13.64 -28.65
N GLU A 326 5.17 12.99 -29.65
CA GLU A 326 5.65 12.97 -31.04
C GLU A 326 5.71 14.38 -31.67
N VAL A 327 4.72 15.22 -31.38
CA VAL A 327 4.63 16.59 -31.89
C VAL A 327 5.54 17.56 -31.12
N GLY A 328 5.94 17.23 -29.89
CA GLY A 328 6.75 18.12 -29.03
C GLY A 328 5.91 19.14 -28.25
N VAL A 329 4.74 18.74 -27.79
CA VAL A 329 3.87 19.52 -26.89
C VAL A 329 4.46 19.51 -25.47
N ILE A 330 4.29 20.61 -24.72
CA ILE A 330 4.67 20.72 -23.31
C ILE A 330 3.46 20.47 -22.41
N SER A 331 2.32 21.11 -22.70
CA SER A 331 1.10 20.92 -21.92
C SER A 331 -0.19 21.04 -22.74
N ILE A 332 -1.24 20.37 -22.27
CA ILE A 332 -2.61 20.44 -22.77
C ILE A 332 -3.52 20.68 -21.58
N ASP A 333 -4.09 21.87 -21.46
CA ASP A 333 -4.84 22.30 -20.28
C ASP A 333 -6.27 22.69 -20.67
N LYS A 334 -7.27 22.26 -19.89
CA LYS A 334 -8.66 22.72 -20.04
C LYS A 334 -8.79 24.13 -19.47
N THR A 335 -9.31 25.05 -20.27
CA THR A 335 -9.66 26.41 -19.87
C THR A 335 -11.16 26.53 -19.64
N ALA A 336 -11.62 27.65 -19.05
CA ALA A 336 -13.04 27.88 -18.78
C ALA A 336 -13.91 27.71 -20.04
N ASP A 337 -13.40 28.17 -21.18
CA ASP A 337 -14.13 28.21 -22.46
C ASP A 337 -13.63 27.17 -23.49
N GLY A 338 -12.66 26.30 -23.13
CA GLY A 338 -12.09 25.36 -24.11
C GLY A 338 -10.79 24.66 -23.70
N ILE A 339 -9.79 24.61 -24.60
CA ILE A 339 -8.48 24.00 -24.35
C ILE A 339 -7.31 24.89 -24.78
N ALA A 340 -6.21 24.80 -24.05
CA ALA A 340 -4.93 25.44 -24.35
C ALA A 340 -3.85 24.37 -24.55
N ILE A 341 -3.22 24.36 -25.72
CA ILE A 341 -2.10 23.47 -26.06
C ILE A 341 -0.83 24.32 -26.15
N LYS A 342 0.13 24.05 -25.27
CA LYS A 342 1.44 24.71 -25.25
C LYS A 342 2.46 23.85 -25.97
N PHE A 343 3.08 24.39 -27.01
CA PHE A 343 4.12 23.71 -27.76
C PHE A 343 5.52 24.06 -27.24
N GLY A 344 6.46 23.11 -27.37
CA GLY A 344 7.86 23.35 -27.06
C GLY A 344 8.62 23.98 -28.22
N GLU A 345 9.83 24.47 -27.92
CA GLU A 345 10.70 25.13 -28.92
C GLU A 345 11.11 24.19 -30.07
N LYS A 346 11.08 22.88 -29.85
CA LYS A 346 11.39 21.83 -30.84
C LYS A 346 10.15 21.19 -31.46
N ALA A 347 8.97 21.79 -31.33
CA ALA A 347 7.72 21.19 -31.78
C ALA A 347 7.68 21.04 -33.32
N ARG A 348 7.28 19.86 -33.80
CA ARG A 348 7.17 19.50 -35.22
C ARG A 348 5.78 19.86 -35.76
N ILE A 349 5.52 21.15 -35.89
CA ILE A 349 4.24 21.69 -36.35
C ILE A 349 4.42 22.31 -37.74
N SER A 350 3.49 22.04 -38.66
CA SER A 350 3.46 22.74 -39.94
C SER A 350 2.91 24.17 -39.77
N PRO A 351 3.70 25.23 -40.09
CA PRO A 351 3.23 26.60 -39.99
C PRO A 351 2.04 26.92 -40.91
N GLU A 352 1.95 26.23 -42.06
CA GLU A 352 0.84 26.40 -43.00
C GLU A 352 -0.46 25.82 -42.44
N LYS A 353 -0.41 24.60 -41.91
CA LYS A 353 -1.58 23.96 -41.28
C LYS A 353 -2.04 24.72 -40.04
N LEU A 354 -1.11 25.27 -39.25
CA LEU A 354 -1.44 26.12 -38.10
C LEU A 354 -2.18 27.40 -38.53
N ARG A 355 -1.73 28.07 -39.60
CA ARG A 355 -2.43 29.25 -40.13
C ARG A 355 -3.82 28.92 -40.62
N ILE A 356 -3.98 27.79 -41.33
CA ILE A 356 -5.28 27.31 -41.82
C ILE A 356 -6.23 26.99 -40.65
N LEU A 357 -5.74 26.32 -39.61
CA LEU A 357 -6.54 25.97 -38.43
C LEU A 357 -7.05 27.22 -37.71
N VAL A 358 -6.19 28.20 -37.49
CA VAL A 358 -6.53 29.49 -36.86
C VAL A 358 -7.51 30.30 -37.72
N SER A 359 -7.40 30.22 -39.07
CA SER A 359 -8.31 30.95 -39.96
C SER A 359 -9.68 30.29 -40.15
N THR A 360 -9.75 28.96 -40.00
CA THR A 360 -10.95 28.17 -40.31
C THR A 360 -11.86 28.02 -39.09
N ARG A 361 -11.28 27.90 -37.89
CA ARG A 361 -12.03 27.70 -36.65
C ARG A 361 -12.26 29.03 -35.95
N THR A 362 -13.52 29.42 -35.80
CA THR A 362 -13.92 30.60 -35.02
C THR A 362 -13.40 30.49 -33.58
N ARG A 363 -12.84 31.59 -33.05
CA ARG A 363 -12.29 31.70 -31.68
C ARG A 363 -11.08 30.79 -31.38
N THR A 364 -10.30 30.44 -32.39
CA THR A 364 -8.97 29.84 -32.19
C THR A 364 -7.90 30.94 -32.22
N THR A 365 -7.01 30.98 -31.22
CA THR A 365 -5.91 31.95 -31.17
C THR A 365 -4.59 31.25 -30.93
N PHE A 366 -3.54 31.73 -31.60
CA PHE A 366 -2.17 31.26 -31.37
C PHE A 366 -1.33 32.42 -30.84
N THR A 367 -0.75 32.24 -29.66
CA THR A 367 0.05 33.28 -29.01
C THR A 367 1.52 33.21 -29.45
N PRO A 368 2.25 34.35 -29.40
CA PRO A 368 3.71 34.36 -29.63
C PRO A 368 4.50 33.49 -28.64
N SER A 369 3.90 33.13 -27.51
CA SER A 369 4.46 32.20 -26.52
C SER A 369 4.28 30.72 -26.86
N GLY A 370 3.79 30.40 -28.07
CA GLY A 370 3.63 29.02 -28.54
C GLY A 370 2.42 28.31 -27.97
N VAL A 371 1.36 29.03 -27.58
CA VAL A 371 0.13 28.46 -27.03
C VAL A 371 -1.01 28.59 -28.03
N LEU A 372 -1.59 27.47 -28.42
CA LEU A 372 -2.83 27.39 -29.19
C LEU A 372 -4.01 27.28 -28.24
N ARG A 373 -4.91 28.25 -28.29
CA ARG A 373 -6.19 28.23 -27.56
C ARG A 373 -7.32 27.96 -28.52
N MET A 374 -8.17 27.01 -28.19
CA MET A 374 -9.37 26.67 -28.95
C MET A 374 -10.57 26.65 -28.01
N ASP A 375 -11.60 27.42 -28.33
CA ASP A 375 -12.88 27.32 -27.64
C ASP A 375 -13.59 26.03 -28.04
N LEU A 376 -14.28 25.41 -27.06
CA LEU A 376 -15.05 24.17 -27.27
C LEU A 376 -16.54 24.46 -27.17
N ASN A 377 -17.33 23.88 -28.08
CA ASN A 377 -18.79 23.85 -27.97
C ASN A 377 -19.26 22.79 -26.96
N GLU A 378 -20.54 22.79 -26.55
CA GLU A 378 -21.07 21.83 -25.55
C GLU A 378 -20.84 20.35 -25.93
N GLU A 379 -21.02 19.97 -27.20
CA GLU A 379 -20.72 18.60 -27.68
C GLU A 379 -19.22 18.26 -27.70
N GLU A 380 -18.37 19.27 -27.83
CA GLU A 380 -16.91 19.12 -27.84
C GLU A 380 -16.34 19.07 -26.42
N ALA A 381 -17.07 19.61 -25.44
CA ALA A 381 -16.73 19.57 -24.02
C ALA A 381 -16.86 18.16 -23.41
N ASP A 382 -17.70 17.29 -23.98
CA ASP A 382 -17.78 15.86 -23.60
C ASP A 382 -16.71 15.02 -24.32
N GLY A 383 -16.16 15.52 -25.43
CA GLY A 383 -15.19 14.84 -26.29
C GLY A 383 -13.78 15.42 -26.26
N VAL A 384 -13.37 16.08 -25.16
CA VAL A 384 -12.16 16.92 -25.11
C VAL A 384 -10.89 16.21 -25.57
N LEU A 385 -10.70 14.94 -25.20
CA LEU A 385 -9.56 14.13 -25.64
C LEU A 385 -9.53 13.92 -27.16
N ARG A 386 -10.70 13.74 -27.77
CA ARG A 386 -10.84 13.55 -29.22
C ARG A 386 -10.50 14.85 -29.95
N VAL A 387 -11.03 15.98 -29.48
CA VAL A 387 -10.80 17.30 -30.09
C VAL A 387 -9.32 17.70 -29.99
N ALA A 388 -8.69 17.51 -28.82
CA ALA A 388 -7.26 17.75 -28.65
C ALA A 388 -6.42 16.86 -29.59
N ARG A 389 -6.82 15.60 -29.77
CA ARG A 389 -6.12 14.66 -30.66
C ARG A 389 -6.28 15.04 -32.12
N GLU A 390 -7.48 15.39 -32.57
CA GLU A 390 -7.75 15.82 -33.95
C GLU A 390 -6.93 17.07 -34.29
N ALA A 391 -6.90 18.06 -33.39
CA ALA A 391 -6.08 19.24 -33.56
C ALA A 391 -4.58 18.90 -33.71
N LEU A 392 -4.04 18.00 -32.88
CA LEU A 392 -2.64 17.58 -33.01
C LEU A 392 -2.35 16.79 -34.28
N LEU A 393 -3.29 15.96 -34.75
CA LEU A 393 -3.16 15.21 -36.01
C LEU A 393 -3.13 16.15 -37.22
N GLU A 394 -4.00 17.16 -37.23
CA GLU A 394 -4.01 18.17 -38.29
C GLU A 394 -2.74 19.01 -38.30
N LEU A 395 -2.14 19.28 -37.14
CA LEU A 395 -0.95 20.11 -37.01
C LEU A 395 0.37 19.38 -37.27
N ARG A 396 0.37 18.04 -37.21
CA ARG A 396 1.57 17.22 -37.40
C ARG A 396 2.14 17.38 -38.81
N VAL A 397 3.47 17.50 -38.88
CA VAL A 397 4.21 17.37 -40.14
C VAL A 397 4.22 15.88 -40.52
N GLU A 398 3.75 15.56 -41.73
CA GLU A 398 3.96 14.23 -42.31
C GLU A 398 5.35 14.24 -42.94
N ASP A 399 6.19 13.28 -42.57
CA ASP A 399 7.52 13.07 -43.18
C ASP A 399 7.40 12.66 -44.65
#